data_AF-A0A3N6EPG4-F1
#
_entry.id   AF-A0A3N6EPG4-F1
#
_cell.length_a   1.000
_cell.length_b   1.000
_cell.length_c   1.000
_cell.angle_alpha   90.00
_cell.angle_beta   90.00
_cell.angle_gamma   90.00
#
_symmetry.space_group_name_H-M   'P 1'
#
loop_
_entity.id
_entity.type
_entity.pdbx_description
1 polymer ?
#
loop_
_entity_poly.entity_id
_entity_poly.type
_entity_poly.pdbx_seq_one_letter_code
_entity_poly.pdbx_strand_id
1 'polypeptide(L)'
;MDFEAVELDAPVGATLLLYNDGLVESRLRDVWTTGEQLRERLATAAHRVGPNHSPPLKALCDDVLYMPGPGDRDDDIVLLAARFDGIAPKLCRVLAPRTGGDRTGPARRALSRWGLDDLSDTAELLVSELVTNALRHAKRPVTLRLLRTDILRCEVGDDSPQMPR
;
A
#
# COMPACT_ATOMS: atom_id res chain seq x y z
N MET A 1 -22.91 -9.63 2.77
CA MET A 1 -21.73 -10.09 3.51
C MET A 1 -20.93 -8.84 3.73
N ASP A 2 -20.90 -8.35 4.97
CA ASP A 2 -20.24 -7.09 5.29
C ASP A 2 -18.77 -7.37 5.50
N PHE A 3 -17.92 -6.61 4.80
CA PHE A 3 -16.47 -6.71 4.95
C PHE A 3 -16.00 -5.58 5.86
N GLU A 4 -15.09 -5.90 6.77
CA GLU A 4 -14.38 -4.92 7.60
C GLU A 4 -12.99 -4.68 7.01
N ALA A 5 -12.59 -3.42 6.94
CA ALA A 5 -11.26 -3.01 6.49
C ALA A 5 -10.43 -2.56 7.71
N VAL A 6 -9.15 -2.95 7.73
CA VAL A 6 -8.18 -2.53 8.74
C VAL A 6 -7.06 -1.76 8.04
N GLU A 7 -6.70 -0.61 8.58
CA GLU A 7 -5.55 0.18 8.13
C GLU A 7 -4.36 -0.06 9.06
N LEU A 8 -3.20 -0.33 8.47
CA LEU A 8 -1.94 -0.60 9.18
C LEU A 8 -0.85 0.30 8.63
N ASP A 9 -0.05 0.88 9.53
CA ASP A 9 1.11 1.67 9.12
C ASP A 9 2.17 0.79 8.45
N ALA A 10 2.56 1.16 7.22
CA ALA A 10 3.60 0.50 6.46
C ALA A 10 4.80 1.45 6.27
N PRO A 11 5.78 1.45 7.19
CA PRO A 11 6.97 2.27 7.05
C PRO A 11 7.81 1.84 5.84
N VAL A 12 8.68 2.74 5.36
CA VAL A 12 9.59 2.43 4.25
C VAL A 12 10.46 1.21 4.61
N GLY A 13 10.51 0.24 3.71
CA GLY A 13 11.19 -1.04 3.89
C GLY A 13 10.35 -2.12 4.57
N ALA A 14 9.14 -1.79 5.08
CA ALA A 14 8.23 -2.78 5.63
C ALA A 14 7.87 -3.84 4.58
N THR A 15 7.69 -5.08 5.04
CA THR A 15 7.30 -6.21 4.19
C THR A 15 5.98 -6.77 4.69
N LEU A 16 4.96 -6.79 3.84
CA LEU A 16 3.69 -7.50 4.07
C LEU A 16 3.82 -8.91 3.54
N LEU A 17 3.48 -9.88 4.39
CA LEU A 17 3.44 -11.30 4.04
C LEU A 17 2.01 -11.79 4.20
N LEU A 18 1.41 -12.23 3.09
CA LEU A 18 0.09 -12.86 3.06
C LEU A 18 0.28 -14.35 2.76
N TYR A 19 -0.39 -15.18 3.53
CA TYR A 19 -0.33 -16.63 3.39
C TYR A 19 -1.71 -17.25 3.60
N ASN A 20 -1.93 -18.43 3.04
CA ASN A 20 -3.09 -19.26 3.36
C ASN A 20 -2.79 -20.19 4.55
N ASP A 21 -3.86 -20.73 5.13
CA ASP A 21 -3.86 -21.75 6.17
C ASP A 21 -2.93 -22.94 5.89
N GLY A 22 -2.78 -23.37 4.64
CA GLY A 22 -1.82 -24.43 4.26
C GLY A 22 -0.37 -24.17 4.70
N LEU A 23 0.02 -22.91 4.98
CA LEU A 23 1.34 -22.59 5.54
C LEU A 23 1.46 -22.96 7.03
N VAL A 24 0.39 -22.81 7.80
CA VAL A 24 0.38 -22.88 9.28
C VAL A 24 -0.33 -24.10 9.85
N GLU A 25 -1.29 -24.67 9.12
CA GLU A 25 -2.07 -25.84 9.51
C GLU A 25 -1.39 -27.14 9.04
N SER A 26 -1.16 -28.05 9.99
CA SER A 26 -0.81 -29.45 9.71
C SER A 26 -1.48 -30.33 10.74
N ARG A 27 -1.74 -31.61 10.42
CA ARG A 27 -2.44 -32.55 11.33
C ARG A 27 -1.77 -32.69 12.71
N LEU A 28 -0.49 -32.33 12.83
CA LEU A 28 0.32 -32.46 14.05
C LEU A 28 0.72 -31.13 14.69
N ARG A 29 0.35 -29.95 14.14
CA ARG A 29 0.76 -28.64 14.69
C ARG A 29 -0.40 -27.66 14.84
N ASP A 30 -0.39 -26.97 15.97
CA ASP A 30 -1.27 -25.85 16.26
C ASP A 30 -0.84 -24.60 15.48
N VAL A 31 -1.82 -23.94 14.84
CA VAL A 31 -1.70 -22.68 14.10
C VAL A 31 -0.94 -21.61 14.89
N TRP A 32 -1.20 -21.52 16.20
CA TRP A 32 -0.57 -20.52 17.06
C TRP A 32 0.94 -20.72 17.17
N THR A 33 1.38 -21.97 17.31
CA THR A 33 2.80 -22.33 17.45
C THR A 33 3.55 -22.06 16.14
N THR A 34 2.94 -22.38 15.00
CA THR A 34 3.53 -22.10 13.68
C THR A 34 3.61 -20.61 13.38
N GLY A 35 2.62 -19.82 13.82
CA GLY A 35 2.63 -18.36 13.70
C GLY A 35 3.79 -17.69 14.44
N GLU A 36 4.10 -18.14 15.66
CA GLU A 36 5.24 -17.61 16.42
C GLU A 36 6.58 -18.00 15.78
N GLN A 37 6.71 -19.26 15.32
CA GLN A 37 7.90 -19.71 14.58
C GLN A 37 8.12 -18.91 13.29
N LEU A 38 7.03 -18.54 12.61
CA LEU A 38 7.07 -17.67 11.44
C LEU A 38 7.61 -16.29 11.81
N ARG A 39 7.10 -15.67 12.88
CA ARG A 39 7.59 -14.38 13.37
C ARG A 39 9.07 -14.44 13.72
N GLU A 40 9.51 -15.44 14.47
CA GLU A 40 10.91 -15.58 14.90
C GLU A 40 11.86 -15.74 13.71
N ARG A 41 11.48 -16.55 12.72
CA ARG A 41 12.28 -16.72 11.49
C ARG A 41 12.36 -15.45 10.67
N LEU A 42 11.24 -14.75 10.49
CA LEU A 42 11.22 -13.48 9.77
C LEU A 42 12.10 -12.42 10.48
N ALA A 43 12.04 -12.36 11.80
CA ALA A 43 12.92 -11.50 12.59
C ALA A 43 14.40 -11.88 12.41
N THR A 44 14.71 -13.18 12.45
CA THR A 44 16.07 -13.69 12.22
C THR A 44 16.56 -13.36 10.82
N ALA A 45 15.74 -13.57 9.78
CA ALA A 45 16.09 -13.25 8.39
C ALA A 45 16.31 -11.75 8.20
N ALA A 46 15.51 -10.91 8.86
CA ALA A 46 15.74 -9.47 8.88
C ALA A 46 17.08 -9.10 9.55
N HIS A 47 17.46 -9.77 10.65
CA HIS A 47 18.73 -9.51 11.33
C HIS A 47 19.98 -10.00 10.59
N ARG A 48 19.87 -10.99 9.69
CA ARG A 48 21.01 -11.45 8.87
C ARG A 48 21.52 -10.38 7.91
N VAL A 49 20.68 -9.42 7.59
CA VAL A 49 21.00 -8.31 6.70
C VAL A 49 21.16 -7.09 7.60
N GLY A 50 22.23 -6.31 7.40
CA GLY A 50 22.58 -5.22 8.31
C GLY A 50 21.43 -4.21 8.51
N PRO A 51 21.53 -3.29 9.48
CA PRO A 51 20.40 -2.46 9.96
C PRO A 51 19.68 -1.59 8.91
N ASN A 52 20.26 -1.41 7.73
CA ASN A 52 19.70 -0.63 6.61
C ASN A 52 19.37 -1.47 5.38
N HIS A 53 19.41 -2.79 5.49
CA HIS A 53 19.19 -3.69 4.37
C HIS A 53 18.12 -4.70 4.76
N SER A 54 17.21 -4.96 3.84
CA SER A 54 16.19 -5.98 4.01
C SER A 54 16.52 -7.18 3.12
N PRO A 55 16.29 -8.42 3.58
CA PRO A 55 16.57 -9.60 2.78
C PRO A 55 15.78 -9.55 1.47
N PRO A 56 16.33 -10.07 0.36
CA PRO A 56 15.56 -10.24 -0.87
C PRO A 56 14.25 -10.97 -0.57
N LEU A 57 13.12 -10.50 -1.12
CA LEU A 57 11.82 -11.11 -0.85
C LEU A 57 11.80 -12.60 -1.18
N LYS A 58 12.48 -13.01 -2.25
CA LYS A 58 12.62 -14.43 -2.60
C LYS A 58 13.30 -15.24 -1.49
N ALA A 59 14.41 -14.77 -0.94
CA ALA A 59 15.12 -15.47 0.13
C ALA A 59 14.26 -15.57 1.40
N LEU A 60 13.47 -14.53 1.69
CA LEU A 60 12.52 -14.53 2.78
C LEU A 60 11.38 -15.53 2.56
N CYS A 61 10.82 -15.60 1.35
CA CYS A 61 9.83 -16.61 0.99
C CYS A 61 10.41 -18.02 1.08
N ASP A 62 11.62 -18.25 0.56
CA ASP A 62 12.30 -19.53 0.63
C ASP A 62 12.49 -19.97 2.09
N ASP A 63 13.01 -19.10 2.96
CA ASP A 63 13.20 -19.37 4.40
C ASP A 63 11.89 -19.76 5.13
N VAL A 64 10.76 -19.19 4.70
CA VAL A 64 9.42 -19.50 5.23
C VAL A 64 8.89 -20.81 4.66
N LEU A 65 9.04 -21.05 3.36
CA LEU A 65 8.57 -22.27 2.69
C LEU A 65 9.31 -23.51 3.18
N TYR A 66 10.60 -23.39 3.52
CA TYR A 66 11.44 -24.45 4.10
C TYR A 66 11.31 -24.59 5.63
N MET A 67 10.39 -23.85 6.28
CA MET A 67 10.17 -23.97 7.72
C MET A 67 9.79 -25.40 8.18
N PRO A 68 8.97 -26.18 7.46
CA PRO A 68 8.69 -27.55 7.86
C PRO A 68 9.63 -28.54 7.18
N GLY A 69 10.09 -29.48 8.00
CA GLY A 69 10.74 -30.68 7.51
C GLY A 69 9.85 -31.49 6.56
N PRO A 70 10.45 -32.35 5.72
CA PRO A 70 9.73 -33.16 4.76
C PRO A 70 8.74 -34.11 5.46
N GLY A 71 7.45 -34.04 5.09
CA GLY A 71 6.51 -35.14 5.37
C GLY A 71 5.13 -34.83 5.96
N ASP A 72 4.70 -33.57 6.13
CA ASP A 72 3.49 -33.28 6.93
C ASP A 72 2.64 -32.10 6.42
N ARG A 73 2.47 -31.98 5.10
CA ARG A 73 1.61 -30.95 4.48
C ARG A 73 0.55 -31.64 3.62
N ASP A 74 -0.71 -31.50 4.01
CA ASP A 74 -1.86 -32.06 3.31
C ASP A 74 -2.54 -31.06 2.35
N ASP A 75 -2.09 -29.79 2.35
CA ASP A 75 -2.72 -28.70 1.61
C ASP A 75 -1.72 -27.85 0.81
N ASP A 76 -2.22 -27.16 -0.21
CA ASP A 76 -1.45 -26.27 -1.07
C ASP A 76 -1.01 -25.01 -0.31
N ILE A 77 0.18 -24.51 -0.66
CA ILE A 77 0.77 -23.35 0.03
C ILE A 77 0.92 -22.19 -0.93
N VAL A 78 0.32 -21.08 -0.52
CA VAL A 78 0.42 -19.81 -1.20
C VAL A 78 1.07 -18.81 -0.26
N LEU A 79 2.11 -18.15 -0.75
CA LEU A 79 2.82 -17.10 -0.05
C LEU A 79 3.01 -15.91 -0.98
N LEU A 80 2.55 -14.74 -0.56
CA LEU A 80 2.75 -13.47 -1.25
C LEU A 80 3.49 -12.51 -0.34
N ALA A 81 4.65 -12.04 -0.78
CA ALA A 81 5.44 -11.04 -0.08
C ALA A 81 5.52 -9.75 -0.91
N ALA A 82 5.22 -8.61 -0.29
CA ALA A 82 5.33 -7.29 -0.89
C ALA A 82 6.15 -6.37 0.02
N ARG A 83 7.11 -5.64 -0.55
CA ARG A 83 7.89 -4.62 0.16
C ARG A 83 7.42 -3.23 -0.21
N PHE A 84 7.26 -2.37 0.80
CA PHE A 84 6.89 -0.98 0.61
C PHE A 84 8.13 -0.10 0.67
N ASP A 85 8.68 0.24 -0.49
CA ASP A 85 9.83 1.17 -0.57
C ASP A 85 9.42 2.64 -0.34
N GLY A 86 8.11 2.87 -0.11
CA GLY A 86 7.51 4.18 0.04
C GLY A 86 7.42 4.93 -1.29
N ILE A 87 6.83 6.12 -1.22
CA ILE A 87 6.76 7.04 -2.35
C ILE A 87 7.63 8.23 -2.02
N ALA A 88 8.65 8.49 -2.83
CA ALA A 88 9.55 9.61 -2.61
C ALA A 88 8.72 10.92 -2.53
N PRO A 89 8.94 11.81 -1.54
CA PRO A 89 8.15 13.04 -1.38
C PRO A 89 8.17 13.95 -2.62
N LYS A 90 9.22 13.84 -3.45
CA LYS A 90 9.31 14.57 -4.72
C LYS A 90 8.35 14.06 -5.79
N LEU A 91 7.85 12.82 -5.67
CA LEU A 91 6.93 12.16 -6.59
C LEU A 91 5.48 12.19 -6.10
N CYS A 92 5.23 12.69 -4.89
CA CYS A 92 3.91 12.73 -4.28
C CYS A 92 3.60 14.13 -3.77
N ARG A 93 2.40 14.63 -4.10
CA ARG A 93 1.90 15.87 -3.51
C ARG A 93 0.52 15.63 -2.93
N VAL A 94 0.40 15.74 -1.62
CA VAL A 94 -0.89 15.77 -0.92
C VAL A 94 -1.34 17.22 -0.78
N LEU A 95 -2.59 17.46 -1.10
CA LEU A 95 -3.26 18.75 -1.11
C LEU A 95 -4.56 18.59 -0.31
N ALA A 96 -4.92 19.62 0.45
CA ALA A 96 -6.19 19.67 1.18
C ALA A 96 -7.11 20.69 0.48
N PRO A 97 -8.04 20.24 -0.38
CA PRO A 97 -8.92 21.14 -1.10
C PRO A 97 -9.88 21.86 -0.15
N ARG A 98 -10.24 23.10 -0.48
CA ARG A 98 -11.14 23.92 0.33
C ARG A 98 -12.34 24.38 -0.49
N THR A 99 -13.45 24.64 0.20
CA THR A 99 -14.62 25.29 -0.38
C THR A 99 -14.33 26.78 -0.59
N GLY A 100 -14.41 27.24 -1.84
CA GLY A 100 -14.01 28.59 -2.23
C GLY A 100 -12.49 28.73 -2.45
N GLY A 101 -12.11 29.46 -3.51
CA GLY A 101 -10.71 29.64 -3.92
C GLY A 101 -10.26 28.73 -5.06
N ASP A 102 -9.02 28.93 -5.50
CA ASP A 102 -8.41 28.18 -6.60
C ASP A 102 -8.13 26.71 -6.19
N ARG A 103 -8.89 25.78 -6.79
CA ARG A 103 -8.81 24.34 -6.52
C ARG A 103 -7.73 23.65 -7.35
N THR A 104 -7.32 24.24 -8.47
CA THR A 104 -6.49 23.58 -9.49
C THR A 104 -5.06 24.11 -9.52
N GLY A 105 -4.81 25.37 -9.13
CA GLY A 105 -3.46 25.93 -9.11
C GLY A 105 -2.44 25.18 -8.27
N PRO A 106 -2.77 24.60 -7.09
CA PRO A 106 -1.83 23.73 -6.39
C PRO A 106 -1.43 22.48 -7.18
N ALA A 107 -2.36 21.92 -7.97
CA ALA A 107 -2.09 20.81 -8.89
C ALA A 107 -1.21 21.28 -10.04
N ARG A 108 -1.58 22.37 -10.74
CA ARG A 108 -0.77 22.98 -11.81
C ARG A 108 0.68 23.20 -11.39
N ARG A 109 0.90 23.80 -10.20
CA ARG A 109 2.24 24.01 -9.65
C ARG A 109 3.00 22.71 -9.39
N ALA A 110 2.32 21.62 -9.07
CA ALA A 110 2.96 20.31 -8.92
C ALA A 110 3.37 19.73 -10.27
N LEU A 111 2.51 19.80 -11.29
CA LEU A 111 2.84 19.36 -12.65
C LEU A 111 4.02 20.14 -13.24
N SER A 112 4.03 21.48 -13.13
CA SER A 112 5.16 22.28 -13.63
C SER A 112 6.47 21.96 -12.92
N ARG A 113 6.46 21.71 -11.60
CA ARG A 113 7.67 21.24 -10.89
C ARG A 113 8.16 19.88 -11.36
N TRP A 114 7.27 19.06 -11.92
CA TRP A 114 7.60 17.75 -12.48
C TRP A 114 7.97 17.82 -13.97
N GLY A 115 7.84 18.97 -14.62
CA GLY A 115 8.02 19.14 -16.06
C GLY A 115 6.92 18.42 -16.86
N LEU A 116 5.71 18.36 -16.31
CA LEU A 116 4.53 17.72 -16.92
C LEU A 116 3.51 18.78 -17.36
N ASP A 117 3.99 19.92 -17.86
CA ASP A 117 3.13 21.06 -18.22
C ASP A 117 2.09 20.68 -19.29
N ASP A 118 2.43 19.79 -20.21
CA ASP A 118 1.53 19.28 -21.27
C ASP A 118 0.29 18.55 -20.72
N LEU A 119 0.35 18.05 -19.49
CA LEU A 119 -0.77 17.36 -18.82
C LEU A 119 -1.62 18.32 -17.97
N SER A 120 -1.25 19.59 -17.87
CA SER A 120 -1.88 20.55 -16.96
C SER A 120 -3.38 20.70 -17.23
N ASP A 121 -3.79 20.95 -18.48
CA ASP A 121 -5.20 21.22 -18.79
C ASP A 121 -6.10 20.01 -18.46
N THR A 122 -5.64 18.79 -18.79
CA THR A 122 -6.36 17.56 -18.45
C THR A 122 -6.40 17.32 -16.95
N ALA A 123 -5.28 17.51 -16.25
CA ALA A 123 -5.21 17.33 -14.80
C ALA A 123 -6.08 18.36 -14.07
N GLU A 124 -6.13 19.61 -14.53
CA GLU A 124 -6.95 20.67 -13.96
C GLU A 124 -8.44 20.35 -14.08
N LEU A 125 -8.89 19.88 -15.25
CA LEU A 125 -10.28 19.47 -15.46
C LEU A 125 -10.65 18.31 -14.54
N LEU A 126 -9.85 17.25 -14.52
CA LEU A 126 -10.08 16.08 -13.68
C LEU A 126 -10.10 16.45 -12.18
N VAL A 127 -9.13 17.25 -11.74
CA VAL A 127 -9.06 17.71 -10.35
C VAL A 127 -10.27 18.58 -10.02
N SER A 128 -10.67 19.51 -10.89
CA SER A 128 -11.83 20.36 -10.66
C SER A 128 -13.09 19.52 -10.44
N GLU A 129 -13.38 18.57 -11.31
CA GLU A 129 -14.60 17.76 -11.22
C GLU A 129 -14.56 16.83 -10.01
N LEU A 130 -13.50 16.04 -9.85
CA LEU A 130 -13.40 15.06 -8.76
C LEU A 130 -13.40 15.72 -7.38
N VAL A 131 -12.65 16.82 -7.22
CA VAL A 131 -12.63 17.57 -5.95
C VAL A 131 -13.97 18.25 -5.70
N THR A 132 -14.63 18.78 -6.74
CA THR A 132 -15.96 19.40 -6.57
C THR A 132 -16.98 18.37 -6.13
N ASN A 133 -16.96 17.18 -6.72
CA ASN A 133 -17.87 16.09 -6.37
C ASN A 133 -17.61 15.64 -4.92
N ALA A 134 -16.34 15.40 -4.57
CA ALA A 134 -15.96 15.01 -3.21
C ALA A 134 -16.33 16.09 -2.17
N LEU A 135 -16.02 17.38 -2.41
CA LEU A 135 -16.38 18.46 -1.48
C LEU A 135 -17.89 18.65 -1.31
N ARG A 136 -18.70 18.25 -2.31
CA ARG A 136 -20.16 18.31 -2.24
C ARG A 136 -20.75 17.18 -1.40
N HIS A 137 -20.16 15.99 -1.47
CA HIS A 137 -20.75 14.77 -0.93
C HIS A 137 -20.05 14.24 0.34
N ALA A 138 -18.79 14.59 0.56
CA ALA A 138 -18.04 14.17 1.73
C ALA A 138 -18.52 14.88 3.00
N LYS A 139 -18.62 14.12 4.10
CA LYS A 139 -18.94 14.64 5.44
C LYS A 139 -17.68 15.03 6.25
N ARG A 140 -16.51 14.71 5.72
CA ARG A 140 -15.18 14.87 6.35
C ARG A 140 -14.19 15.50 5.36
N PRO A 141 -13.01 15.96 5.82
CA PRO A 141 -12.04 16.62 4.97
C PRO A 141 -11.62 15.75 3.78
N VAL A 142 -11.73 16.32 2.58
CA VAL A 142 -11.28 15.68 1.34
C VAL A 142 -9.76 15.82 1.21
N THR A 143 -9.10 14.79 0.68
CA THR A 143 -7.69 14.86 0.31
C THR A 143 -7.53 14.68 -1.19
N LEU A 144 -6.61 15.43 -1.81
CA LEU A 144 -6.17 15.22 -3.19
C LEU A 144 -4.70 14.82 -3.16
N ARG A 145 -4.39 13.65 -3.72
CA ARG A 145 -3.02 13.15 -3.85
C ARG A 145 -2.67 13.05 -5.32
N LEU A 146 -1.61 13.76 -5.72
CA LEU A 146 -0.99 13.63 -7.03
C LEU A 146 0.24 12.76 -6.89
N LEU A 147 0.34 11.69 -7.68
CA LEU A 147 1.48 10.81 -7.72
C LEU A 147 2.07 10.76 -9.12
N ARG A 148 3.38 10.89 -9.19
CA ARG A 148 4.16 10.67 -10.40
C ARG A 148 4.86 9.31 -10.30
N THR A 149 4.36 8.35 -11.06
CA THR A 149 5.03 7.08 -11.32
C THR A 149 5.46 7.04 -12.79
N ASP A 150 5.34 5.89 -13.44
CA ASP A 150 5.24 5.73 -14.89
C ASP A 150 4.04 6.48 -15.51
N ILE A 151 3.00 6.74 -14.71
CA ILE A 151 1.83 7.54 -15.08
C ILE A 151 1.61 8.67 -14.06
N LEU A 152 0.83 9.69 -14.45
CA LEU A 152 0.29 10.66 -13.50
C LEU A 152 -1.01 10.10 -12.91
N ARG A 153 -1.03 9.91 -11.60
CA ARG A 153 -2.21 9.44 -10.87
C ARG A 153 -2.75 10.54 -9.97
N CYS A 154 -4.04 10.85 -10.14
CA CYS A 154 -4.78 11.80 -9.31
C CYS A 154 -5.76 11.01 -8.46
N GLU A 155 -5.58 11.03 -7.14
CA GLU A 155 -6.46 10.34 -6.20
C GLU A 155 -7.18 11.36 -5.35
N VAL A 156 -8.50 11.21 -5.23
CA VAL A 156 -9.31 11.98 -4.29
C VAL A 156 -9.78 11.01 -3.22
N GLY A 157 -9.30 11.23 -2.00
CA GLY A 157 -9.73 10.48 -0.83
C GLY A 157 -10.87 11.20 -0.14
N ASP A 158 -11.99 10.52 0.03
CA ASP A 158 -13.07 10.88 0.92
C ASP A 158 -13.52 9.66 1.75
N ASP A 159 -14.24 9.90 2.84
CA ASP A 159 -14.74 8.84 3.73
C ASP A 159 -16.13 8.33 3.27
N SER A 160 -16.55 8.60 2.03
CA SER A 160 -17.82 8.11 1.49
C SER A 160 -17.61 6.69 0.96
N PRO A 161 -18.31 5.67 1.49
CA PRO A 161 -18.24 4.31 0.96
C PRO A 161 -18.95 4.18 -0.40
N GLN A 162 -19.56 5.26 -0.91
CA GLN A 162 -20.25 5.26 -2.19
C GLN A 162 -19.29 5.59 -3.32
N MET A 163 -19.24 4.73 -4.35
CA MET A 163 -18.50 5.04 -5.57
C MET A 163 -18.98 6.37 -6.16
N PRO A 164 -18.05 7.26 -6.58
CA PRO A 164 -18.41 8.49 -7.28
C PRO A 164 -19.22 8.17 -8.54
N ARG A 165 -20.27 8.96 -8.80
CA ARG A 165 -21.05 8.91 -10.05
C ARG A 165 -20.40 9.76 -11.13
#